data_AF-C4YGL5-F1
#
_entry.id   AF-C4YGL5-F1
#
_cell.length_a   1.000
_cell.length_b   1.000
_cell.length_c   1.000
_cell.angle_alpha   90.00
_cell.angle_beta   90.00
_cell.angle_gamma   90.00
#
_symmetry.space_group_name_H-M   'P 1'
#
loop_
_entity.id
_entity.type
_entity.pdbx_description
1 polymer ?
#
loop_
_entity_poly.entity_id
_entity_poly.type
_entity_poly.pdbx_seq_one_letter_code
_entity_poly.pdbx_strand_id
1 'polypeptide(L)'
;MNFNKMYFNNIDFNKFYEYLNDNYNARLFYGDLTVLKDKLNANNGQLTEEEKELLKKGILYSVDTAKWVLDNMDEFQEYCSASLLIHNELNIELLKGYEPETLWYPKIPTENTLRKALKIRNNETFICKVAKACIIGRYLYCFNSLNVCCDKSLLNMCRERSTQVFLDVLMDKFYDSKYMGDVLGIGHIDAPDNESEF
;
A
#
# COMPACT_ATOMS: atom_id res chain seq x y z
N MET A 1 -3.08 22.77 -13.05
CA MET A 1 -1.97 21.97 -13.63
C MET A 1 -2.19 20.52 -13.21
N ASN A 2 -2.39 19.61 -14.15
CA ASN A 2 -2.83 18.23 -13.90
C ASN A 2 -1.61 17.39 -13.46
N PHE A 3 -1.57 16.93 -12.21
CA PHE A 3 -0.43 16.27 -11.56
C PHE A 3 -0.07 14.86 -12.09
N ASN A 4 -0.75 14.36 -13.12
CA ASN A 4 -0.84 12.92 -13.35
C ASN A 4 0.20 12.26 -14.26
N LYS A 5 1.14 12.97 -14.89
CA LYS A 5 2.21 12.32 -15.70
C LYS A 5 3.45 13.21 -15.79
N MET A 6 4.24 13.32 -14.72
CA MET A 6 5.65 13.66 -14.88
C MET A 6 6.46 12.36 -14.92
N TYR A 7 6.87 11.99 -16.14
CA TYR A 7 7.84 10.93 -16.36
C TYR A 7 9.18 11.37 -15.75
N PHE A 8 9.67 10.62 -14.77
CA PHE A 8 10.87 10.89 -13.95
C PHE A 8 12.22 10.94 -14.70
N ASN A 9 12.24 10.93 -16.03
CA ASN A 9 13.46 10.74 -16.81
C ASN A 9 14.24 12.03 -17.12
N ASN A 10 13.72 13.23 -16.79
CA ASN A 10 14.37 14.53 -17.07
C ASN A 10 14.00 15.60 -16.03
N ILE A 11 14.11 15.31 -14.73
CA ILE A 11 13.91 16.33 -13.69
C ILE A 11 15.23 17.07 -13.46
N ASP A 12 15.24 18.35 -13.79
CA ASP A 12 16.26 19.28 -13.30
C ASP A 12 16.03 19.46 -11.81
N PHE A 13 16.84 18.77 -11.01
CA PHE A 13 16.70 18.77 -9.55
C PHE A 13 16.82 20.18 -8.97
N ASN A 14 17.62 21.08 -9.57
CA ASN A 14 17.74 22.45 -9.07
C ASN A 14 16.43 23.22 -9.24
N LYS A 15 15.78 23.11 -10.40
CA LYS A 15 14.45 23.71 -10.64
C LYS A 15 13.36 23.05 -9.78
N PHE A 16 13.48 21.75 -9.51
CA PHE A 16 12.58 21.06 -8.59
C PHE A 16 12.75 21.55 -7.14
N TYR A 17 13.99 21.75 -6.68
CA TYR A 17 14.27 22.31 -5.35
C TYR A 17 13.85 23.78 -5.24
N GLU A 18 14.07 24.59 -6.26
CA GLU A 18 13.55 25.97 -6.33
C GLU A 18 12.01 25.97 -6.23
N TYR A 19 11.34 25.12 -7.00
CA TYR A 19 9.88 24.96 -6.93
C TYR A 19 9.40 24.52 -5.55
N LEU A 20 10.10 23.59 -4.89
CA LEU A 20 9.78 23.16 -3.53
C LEU A 20 9.93 24.31 -2.54
N ASN A 21 11.01 25.09 -2.63
CA ASN A 21 11.24 26.23 -1.73
C ASN A 21 10.12 27.27 -1.83
N ASP A 22 9.60 27.50 -3.04
CA ASP A 22 8.56 28.49 -3.29
C ASP A 22 7.13 27.95 -3.04
N ASN A 23 6.97 26.63 -2.84
CA ASN A 23 5.66 25.99 -2.76
C ASN A 23 5.45 25.18 -1.47
N TYR A 24 4.84 25.84 -0.49
CA TYR A 24 4.49 25.28 0.82
C TYR A 24 3.74 23.94 0.73
N ASN A 25 2.69 23.88 -0.11
CA ASN A 25 1.87 22.67 -0.25
C ASN A 25 2.68 21.50 -0.82
N ALA A 26 3.65 21.78 -1.70
CA ALA A 26 4.55 20.76 -2.21
C ALA A 26 5.49 20.23 -1.11
N ARG A 27 6.04 21.09 -0.24
CA ARG A 27 6.86 20.64 0.89
C ARG A 27 6.08 19.81 1.89
N LEU A 28 4.83 20.19 2.19
CA LEU A 28 3.95 19.39 3.04
C LEU A 28 3.64 18.02 2.41
N PHE A 29 3.40 18.00 1.08
CA PHE A 29 3.19 16.77 0.31
C PHE A 29 4.37 15.80 0.39
N TYR A 30 5.61 16.31 0.40
CA TYR A 30 6.82 15.49 0.53
C TYR A 30 7.24 15.22 1.99
N GLY A 31 6.42 15.68 2.96
CA GLY A 31 6.63 15.38 4.37
C GLY A 31 7.75 16.20 5.00
N ASP A 32 7.86 17.48 4.68
CA ASP A 32 8.78 18.39 5.37
C ASP A 32 8.25 18.75 6.77
N LEU A 33 8.95 18.30 7.82
CA LEU A 33 8.55 18.55 9.20
C LEU A 33 8.60 20.02 9.61
N THR A 34 9.51 20.83 9.06
CA THR A 34 9.63 22.24 9.49
C THR A 34 8.37 22.99 9.09
N VAL A 35 7.94 22.75 7.86
CA VAL A 35 6.72 23.30 7.25
C VAL A 35 5.48 22.90 8.03
N LEU A 36 5.37 21.61 8.40
CA LEU A 36 4.27 21.11 9.23
C LEU A 36 4.21 21.82 10.60
N LYS A 37 5.35 21.91 11.30
CA LYS A 37 5.43 22.55 12.62
C LYS A 37 5.10 24.04 12.56
N ASP A 38 5.59 24.74 11.54
CA ASP A 38 5.32 26.17 11.35
C ASP A 38 3.83 26.44 11.17
N LYS A 39 3.11 25.59 10.42
CA LYS A 39 1.65 25.72 10.29
C LYS A 39 0.88 25.43 11.55
N LEU A 40 1.24 24.38 12.26
CA LEU A 40 0.60 24.07 13.53
C LEU A 40 0.79 25.23 14.52
N ASN A 41 1.97 25.84 14.54
CA ASN A 41 2.20 27.04 15.35
C ASN A 41 1.37 28.25 14.86
N ALA A 42 1.25 28.46 13.55
CA ALA A 42 0.49 29.58 12.98
C ALA A 42 -1.03 29.45 13.15
N ASN A 43 -1.56 28.23 13.15
CA ASN A 43 -2.99 27.92 13.13
C ASN A 43 -3.51 27.37 14.47
N ASN A 44 -2.85 27.67 15.61
CA ASN A 44 -3.23 27.15 16.94
C ASN A 44 -3.40 25.62 17.00
N GLY A 45 -2.57 24.88 16.27
CA GLY A 45 -2.55 23.42 16.23
C GLY A 45 -3.56 22.78 15.26
N GLN A 46 -4.24 23.57 14.42
CA GLN A 46 -5.22 23.04 13.47
C GLN A 46 -4.71 23.05 12.02
N LEU A 47 -5.01 21.97 11.30
CA LEU A 47 -4.80 21.86 9.86
C LEU A 47 -6.14 21.94 9.14
N THR A 48 -6.17 22.61 8.00
CA THR A 48 -7.31 22.56 7.07
C THR A 48 -7.43 21.17 6.44
N GLU A 49 -8.61 20.81 5.94
CA GLU A 49 -8.83 19.51 5.29
C GLU A 49 -7.91 19.28 4.07
N GLU A 50 -7.60 20.34 3.31
CA GLU A 50 -6.62 20.25 2.22
C GLU A 50 -5.21 19.94 2.74
N GLU A 51 -4.78 20.58 3.83
CA GLU A 51 -3.48 20.33 4.45
C GLU A 51 -3.40 18.92 5.04
N LYS A 52 -4.49 18.40 5.60
CA LYS A 52 -4.57 17.00 6.06
C LYS A 52 -4.36 16.03 4.91
N GLU A 53 -5.00 16.26 3.76
CA GLU A 53 -4.81 15.43 2.56
C GLU A 53 -3.38 15.46 2.03
N LEU A 54 -2.72 16.62 2.10
CA LEU A 54 -1.29 16.73 1.77
C LEU A 54 -0.40 16.02 2.80
N LEU A 55 -0.71 16.17 4.09
CA LEU A 55 0.04 15.54 5.17
C LEU A 55 -0.03 14.01 5.10
N LYS A 56 -1.21 13.43 4.79
CA LYS A 56 -1.36 11.99 4.55
C LYS A 56 -0.33 11.46 3.56
N LYS A 57 -0.07 12.21 2.47
CA LYS A 57 0.97 11.86 1.49
C LYS A 57 2.36 12.10 2.06
N GLY A 58 2.59 13.23 2.74
CA GLY A 58 3.85 13.55 3.38
C GLY A 58 4.33 12.50 4.39
N ILE A 59 3.40 11.96 5.18
CA ILE A 59 3.66 10.84 6.10
C ILE A 59 4.21 9.63 5.34
N LEU A 60 3.63 9.27 4.20
CA LEU A 60 4.10 8.13 3.39
C LEU A 60 5.49 8.39 2.78
N TYR A 61 5.80 9.64 2.43
CA TYR A 61 7.10 10.02 1.86
C TYR A 61 8.24 10.10 2.88
N SER A 62 7.95 10.49 4.13
CA SER A 62 8.95 10.74 5.16
C SER A 62 8.69 9.93 6.43
N VAL A 63 9.60 9.03 6.76
CA VAL A 63 9.53 8.24 8.01
C VAL A 63 9.65 9.11 9.26
N ASP A 64 10.45 10.18 9.19
CA ASP A 64 10.61 11.12 10.29
C ASP A 64 9.31 11.88 10.56
N THR A 65 8.58 12.24 9.50
CA THR A 65 7.26 12.87 9.60
C THR A 65 6.25 11.89 10.17
N ALA A 66 6.29 10.63 9.74
CA ALA A 66 5.42 9.58 10.29
C ALA A 66 5.64 9.38 11.79
N LYS A 67 6.89 9.31 12.25
CA LYS A 67 7.22 9.19 13.68
C LYS A 67 6.75 10.40 14.47
N TRP A 68 7.04 11.61 13.97
CA TRP A 68 6.62 12.83 14.66
C TRP A 68 5.09 12.94 14.73
N VAL A 69 4.38 12.64 13.64
CA VAL A 69 2.90 12.64 13.63
C VAL A 69 2.36 11.59 14.60
N LEU A 70 2.93 10.39 14.63
CA LEU A 70 2.52 9.33 15.56
C LEU A 70 2.62 9.76 17.03
N ASP A 71 3.64 10.54 17.38
CA ASP A 71 3.84 11.02 18.76
C ASP A 71 2.95 12.21 19.14
N ASN A 72 2.41 12.96 18.17
CA ASN A 72 1.74 14.24 18.40
C ASN A 72 0.27 14.28 17.95
N MET A 73 -0.19 13.32 17.14
CA MET A 73 -1.51 13.32 16.52
C MET A 73 -2.12 11.92 16.45
N ASP A 74 -3.38 11.81 16.89
CA ASP A 74 -4.13 10.55 16.90
C ASP A 74 -5.02 10.35 15.66
N GLU A 75 -4.90 11.16 14.61
CA GLU A 75 -5.79 11.08 13.42
C GLU A 75 -5.19 10.23 12.28
N PHE A 76 -3.89 9.97 12.29
CA PHE A 76 -3.16 9.47 11.12
C PHE A 76 -2.44 8.12 11.31
N GLN A 77 -2.86 7.31 12.28
CA GLN A 77 -2.13 6.06 12.63
C GLN A 77 -2.09 5.07 11.47
N GLU A 78 -3.12 4.99 10.62
CA GLU A 78 -3.14 4.11 9.44
C GLU A 78 -2.07 4.52 8.41
N TYR A 79 -1.87 5.83 8.22
CA TYR A 79 -0.81 6.37 7.36
C TYR A 79 0.58 6.22 7.99
N CYS A 80 0.69 6.38 9.31
CA CYS A 80 1.95 6.16 10.02
C CYS A 80 2.35 4.68 9.99
N SER A 81 1.39 3.77 10.19
CA SER A 81 1.54 2.31 10.06
C SER A 81 2.01 1.93 8.66
N ALA A 82 1.39 2.51 7.62
CA ALA A 82 1.82 2.37 6.23
C ALA A 82 3.25 2.87 5.99
N SER A 83 3.56 4.09 6.43
CA SER A 83 4.89 4.69 6.24
C SER A 83 6.00 3.86 6.88
N LEU A 84 5.85 3.51 8.15
CA LEU A 84 6.81 2.69 8.88
C LEU A 84 7.05 1.35 8.16
N LEU A 85 5.99 0.72 7.66
CA LEU A 85 6.13 -0.54 6.92
C LEU A 85 6.84 -0.33 5.57
N ILE A 86 6.46 0.69 4.79
CA ILE A 86 7.08 1.08 3.51
C ILE A 86 8.57 1.39 3.65
N HIS A 87 8.95 2.03 4.76
CA HIS A 87 10.34 2.37 5.06
C HIS A 87 11.12 1.23 5.76
N ASN A 88 10.50 0.06 5.97
CA ASN A 88 11.07 -1.11 6.65
C ASN A 88 11.34 -0.94 8.15
N GLU A 89 10.69 0.04 8.77
CA GLU A 89 10.74 0.34 10.20
C GLU A 89 9.49 -0.19 10.93
N LEU A 90 9.22 -1.49 10.76
CA LEU A 90 8.02 -2.16 11.25
C LEU A 90 7.78 -1.91 12.75
N ASN A 91 6.67 -1.24 13.09
CA ASN A 91 6.16 -1.11 14.45
C ASN A 91 5.05 -2.15 14.69
N ILE A 92 5.31 -3.08 15.61
CA ILE A 92 4.43 -4.24 15.86
C ILE A 92 3.12 -3.82 16.53
N GLU A 93 3.18 -2.93 17.51
CA GLU A 93 2.00 -2.50 18.28
C GLU A 93 1.06 -1.69 17.40
N LEU A 94 1.63 -0.77 16.61
CA LEU A 94 0.88 0.05 15.68
C LEU A 94 0.18 -0.80 14.62
N LEU A 95 0.86 -1.79 14.04
CA LEU A 95 0.30 -2.67 13.01
C LEU A 95 -0.84 -3.57 13.54
N LYS A 96 -0.79 -3.94 14.83
CA LYS A 96 -1.89 -4.67 15.47
C LYS A 96 -3.14 -3.80 15.58
N GLY A 97 -2.98 -2.55 16.00
CA GLY A 97 -4.08 -1.60 16.19
C GLY A 97 -4.65 -1.05 14.89
N TYR A 98 -3.78 -0.73 13.93
CA TYR A 98 -4.13 0.05 12.75
C TYR A 98 -3.67 -0.62 11.46
N GLU A 99 -4.63 -0.88 10.57
CA GLU A 99 -4.33 -1.42 9.26
C GLU A 99 -3.67 -0.35 8.39
N PRO A 100 -2.51 -0.64 7.77
CA PRO A 100 -1.88 0.29 6.85
C PRO A 100 -2.81 0.65 5.70
N GLU A 101 -2.92 1.94 5.42
CA GLU A 101 -3.73 2.42 4.28
C GLU A 101 -3.16 1.91 2.94
N THR A 102 -1.83 1.88 2.81
CA THR A 102 -1.12 1.35 1.64
C THR A 102 0.17 0.64 2.02
N LEU A 103 0.66 -0.25 1.15
CA LEU A 103 1.89 -1.04 1.36
C LEU A 103 2.88 -0.97 0.19
N TRP A 104 2.62 -0.18 -0.85
CA TRP A 104 3.42 -0.21 -2.07
C TRP A 104 3.73 1.17 -2.67
N TYR A 105 3.31 2.25 -2.00
CA TYR A 105 3.54 3.61 -2.45
C TYR A 105 3.89 4.51 -1.27
N PRO A 106 4.90 5.40 -1.38
CA PRO A 106 5.70 5.71 -2.58
C PRO A 106 6.82 4.72 -2.86
N LYS A 107 7.15 3.88 -1.88
CA LYS A 107 8.19 2.86 -1.96
C LYS A 107 7.58 1.49 -1.63
N ILE A 108 8.26 0.44 -2.04
CA ILE A 108 7.86 -0.94 -1.75
C ILE A 108 8.73 -1.44 -0.58
N PRO A 109 8.12 -1.94 0.50
CA PRO A 109 8.83 -2.62 1.57
C PRO A 109 9.62 -3.81 1.03
N THR A 110 10.70 -4.19 1.72
CA THR A 110 11.42 -5.41 1.41
C THR A 110 10.54 -6.64 1.66
N GLU A 111 10.81 -7.72 0.93
CA GLU A 111 10.15 -9.01 1.11
C GLU A 111 10.20 -9.49 2.58
N ASN A 112 11.34 -9.30 3.25
CA ASN A 112 11.50 -9.67 4.66
C ASN A 112 10.57 -8.89 5.59
N THR A 113 10.38 -7.59 5.33
CA THR A 113 9.44 -6.75 6.09
C THR A 113 8.01 -7.23 5.90
N LEU A 114 7.60 -7.51 4.65
CA LEU A 114 6.26 -8.05 4.36
C LEU A 114 6.01 -9.38 5.08
N ARG A 115 6.98 -10.29 5.05
CA ARG A 115 6.90 -11.58 5.77
C ARG A 115 6.80 -11.41 7.28
N LYS A 116 7.53 -10.46 7.87
CA LYS A 116 7.41 -10.14 9.30
C LYS A 116 6.04 -9.52 9.62
N ALA A 117 5.56 -8.63 8.78
CA ALA A 117 4.25 -8.00 8.95
C ALA A 117 3.11 -9.03 8.90
N LEU A 118 3.18 -10.00 7.99
CA LEU A 118 2.21 -11.10 7.90
C LEU A 118 2.14 -12.00 9.14
N LYS A 119 3.24 -12.11 9.90
CA LYS A 119 3.23 -12.83 11.19
C LYS A 119 2.48 -12.07 12.28
N ILE A 120 2.32 -10.77 12.12
CA ILE A 120 1.66 -9.88 13.10
C ILE A 120 0.18 -9.74 12.75
N ARG A 121 -0.12 -9.57 11.46
CA ARG A 121 -1.46 -9.37 10.93
C ARG A 121 -1.64 -10.23 9.68
N ASN A 122 -2.64 -11.11 9.69
CA ASN A 122 -2.92 -12.06 8.62
C ASN A 122 -4.40 -12.13 8.24
N ASN A 123 -5.14 -11.02 8.40
CA ASN A 123 -6.51 -10.93 7.91
C ASN A 123 -6.53 -10.87 6.37
N GLU A 124 -7.69 -11.16 5.78
CA GLU A 124 -7.84 -11.24 4.32
C GLU A 124 -7.51 -9.92 3.60
N THR A 125 -7.97 -8.78 4.15
CA THR A 125 -7.71 -7.45 3.59
C THR A 125 -6.21 -7.12 3.55
N PHE A 126 -5.48 -7.43 4.62
CA PHE A 126 -4.04 -7.20 4.69
C PHE A 126 -3.27 -8.15 3.80
N ILE A 127 -3.65 -9.43 3.73
CA ILE A 127 -3.07 -10.41 2.80
C ILE A 127 -3.18 -9.89 1.35
N CYS A 128 -4.35 -9.37 0.96
CA CYS A 128 -4.56 -8.77 -0.36
C CYS A 128 -3.65 -7.55 -0.60
N LYS A 129 -3.45 -6.67 0.40
CA LYS A 129 -2.51 -5.55 0.28
C LYS A 129 -1.07 -6.03 0.13
N VAL A 130 -0.66 -7.06 0.86
CA VAL A 130 0.68 -7.66 0.76
C VAL A 130 0.87 -8.36 -0.59
N ALA A 131 -0.15 -9.03 -1.11
CA ALA A 131 -0.15 -9.65 -2.43
C ALA A 131 0.12 -8.61 -3.53
N LYS A 132 -0.57 -7.47 -3.48
CA LYS A 132 -0.31 -6.31 -4.38
C LYS A 132 1.14 -5.84 -4.27
N ALA A 133 1.64 -5.64 -3.04
CA ALA A 133 3.03 -5.25 -2.82
C ALA A 133 4.03 -6.28 -3.37
N CYS A 134 3.74 -7.57 -3.27
CA CYS A 134 4.59 -8.64 -3.82
C CYS A 134 4.61 -8.63 -5.35
N ILE A 135 3.47 -8.41 -6.01
CA ILE A 135 3.41 -8.31 -7.49
C ILE A 135 4.24 -7.12 -7.96
N ILE A 136 4.07 -5.95 -7.33
CA ILE A 136 4.80 -4.73 -7.69
C ILE A 136 6.30 -4.89 -7.39
N GLY A 137 6.64 -5.48 -6.24
CA GLY A 137 8.03 -5.72 -5.79
C GLY A 137 8.70 -6.94 -6.43
N ARG A 138 7.97 -7.74 -7.22
CA ARG A 138 8.41 -9.01 -7.81
C ARG A 138 8.87 -10.05 -6.79
N TYR A 139 8.22 -10.10 -5.62
CA TYR A 139 8.50 -11.06 -4.54
C TYR A 139 7.68 -12.34 -4.69
N LEU A 140 8.09 -13.19 -5.64
CA LEU A 140 7.34 -14.41 -5.97
C LEU A 140 7.28 -15.40 -4.80
N TYR A 141 8.38 -15.55 -4.05
CA TYR A 141 8.43 -16.49 -2.93
C TYR A 141 7.45 -16.09 -1.82
N CYS A 142 7.48 -14.82 -1.40
CA CYS A 142 6.50 -14.28 -0.47
C CYS A 142 5.07 -14.43 -1.00
N PHE A 143 4.80 -14.07 -2.26
CA PHE A 143 3.47 -14.20 -2.86
C PHE A 143 2.95 -15.65 -2.84
N ASN A 144 3.80 -16.62 -3.18
CA ASN A 144 3.40 -18.03 -3.19
C ASN A 144 3.04 -18.55 -1.79
N SER A 145 3.65 -17.99 -0.75
CA SER A 145 3.33 -18.36 0.65
C SER A 145 2.01 -17.78 1.16
N LEU A 146 1.39 -16.85 0.42
CA LEU A 146 0.13 -16.22 0.81
C LEU A 146 -1.06 -17.12 0.47
N ASN A 147 -2.05 -17.16 1.37
CA ASN A 147 -3.36 -17.73 1.10
C ASN A 147 -4.29 -16.64 0.54
N VAL A 148 -4.08 -16.26 -0.72
CA VAL A 148 -4.81 -15.16 -1.37
C VAL A 148 -6.04 -15.71 -2.08
N CYS A 149 -7.22 -15.18 -1.77
CA CYS A 149 -8.41 -15.39 -2.60
C CYS A 149 -8.25 -14.63 -3.93
N CYS A 150 -8.59 -15.26 -5.04
CA CYS A 150 -8.49 -14.61 -6.35
C CYS A 150 -9.46 -13.43 -6.43
N ASP A 151 -8.91 -12.22 -6.50
CA ASP A 151 -9.65 -10.96 -6.68
C ASP A 151 -9.41 -10.42 -8.10
N LYS A 152 -10.47 -9.91 -8.73
CA LYS A 152 -10.43 -9.18 -10.01
C LYS A 152 -9.37 -8.08 -10.01
N SER A 153 -9.15 -7.40 -8.88
CA SER A 153 -8.10 -6.39 -8.74
C SER A 153 -6.69 -6.98 -8.91
N LEU A 154 -6.42 -8.15 -8.34
CA LEU A 154 -5.13 -8.84 -8.44
C LEU A 154 -4.90 -9.39 -9.86
N LEU A 155 -5.94 -9.99 -10.46
CA LEU A 155 -5.90 -10.48 -11.83
C LEU A 155 -5.54 -9.35 -12.82
N ASN A 156 -6.20 -8.20 -12.71
CA ASN A 156 -5.91 -7.05 -13.54
C ASN A 156 -4.47 -6.54 -13.34
N MET A 157 -4.01 -6.48 -12.08
CA MET A 157 -2.64 -6.06 -11.78
C MET A 157 -1.59 -6.99 -12.39
N CYS A 158 -1.81 -8.30 -12.37
CA CYS A 158 -0.91 -9.26 -12.99
C CYS A 158 -0.87 -9.14 -14.52
N ARG A 159 -2.02 -8.87 -15.15
CA ARG A 159 -2.16 -8.70 -16.61
C ARG A 159 -1.48 -7.41 -17.09
N GLU A 160 -1.72 -6.29 -16.43
CA GLU A 160 -1.18 -4.98 -16.82
C GLU A 160 0.34 -4.90 -16.73
N ARG A 161 0.94 -5.64 -15.79
CA ARG A 161 2.37 -5.56 -15.49
C ARG A 161 3.21 -6.66 -16.15
N SER A 162 2.61 -7.47 -17.01
CA SER A 162 3.25 -8.62 -17.67
C SER A 162 3.93 -9.57 -16.68
N THR A 163 3.39 -9.71 -15.47
CA THR A 163 3.92 -10.61 -14.43
C THR A 163 3.27 -11.99 -14.56
N GLN A 164 3.52 -12.67 -15.69
CA GLN A 164 2.86 -13.94 -16.03
C GLN A 164 3.04 -15.00 -14.92
N VAL A 165 4.23 -15.09 -14.33
CA VAL A 165 4.49 -16.06 -13.25
C VAL A 165 3.59 -15.86 -12.02
N PHE A 166 3.22 -14.61 -11.70
CA PHE A 166 2.28 -14.33 -10.60
C PHE A 166 0.84 -14.66 -10.98
N LEU A 167 0.48 -14.48 -12.26
CA LEU A 167 -0.81 -14.90 -12.79
C LEU A 167 -0.92 -16.43 -12.73
N ASP A 168 0.11 -17.15 -13.13
CA ASP A 168 0.12 -18.62 -13.12
C ASP A 168 -0.06 -19.16 -11.69
N VAL A 169 0.68 -18.64 -10.71
CA VAL A 169 0.52 -19.00 -9.29
C VAL A 169 -0.86 -18.64 -8.74
N LEU A 170 -1.41 -17.48 -9.14
CA LEU A 170 -2.74 -17.07 -8.71
C LEU A 170 -3.83 -17.98 -9.29
N MET A 171 -3.69 -18.36 -10.56
CA MET A 171 -4.60 -19.28 -11.23
C MET A 171 -4.51 -20.69 -10.64
N ASP A 172 -3.31 -21.18 -10.34
CA ASP A 172 -3.09 -22.48 -9.68
C ASP A 172 -3.80 -22.54 -8.32
N LYS A 173 -3.60 -21.53 -7.47
CA LYS A 173 -4.33 -21.37 -6.20
C LYS A 173 -5.84 -21.26 -6.38
N PHE A 174 -6.30 -20.65 -7.49
CA PHE A 174 -7.71 -20.52 -7.81
C PHE A 174 -8.33 -21.87 -8.21
N TYR A 175 -7.63 -22.69 -8.98
CA TYR A 175 -8.07 -24.04 -9.37
C TYR A 175 -8.08 -25.02 -8.19
N ASP A 176 -7.17 -24.88 -7.24
CA ASP A 176 -7.16 -25.67 -6.00
C ASP A 176 -8.28 -25.27 -5.03
N SER A 177 -8.74 -24.02 -5.09
CA SER A 177 -9.85 -23.53 -4.27
C SER A 177 -11.20 -23.94 -4.91
N LYS A 178 -12.07 -24.65 -4.18
CA LYS A 178 -13.42 -25.10 -4.62
C LYS A 178 -14.40 -23.98 -5.06
N TYR A 179 -13.96 -22.73 -5.21
CA TYR A 179 -14.81 -21.55 -5.42
C TYR A 179 -14.78 -21.09 -6.89
N MET A 180 -15.31 -21.92 -7.79
CA MET A 180 -15.33 -21.64 -9.23
C MET A 180 -16.44 -20.65 -9.65
N GLY A 181 -17.54 -20.55 -8.88
CA GLY A 181 -18.76 -19.85 -9.32
C GLY A 181 -18.73 -18.33 -9.23
N ASP A 182 -18.13 -17.75 -8.19
CA ASP A 182 -18.43 -16.34 -7.86
C ASP A 182 -17.47 -15.34 -8.53
N VAL A 183 -16.21 -15.71 -8.80
CA VAL A 183 -15.17 -14.77 -9.24
C VAL A 183 -15.21 -14.47 -10.74
N LEU A 184 -15.72 -15.39 -11.56
CA LEU A 184 -15.80 -15.21 -13.02
C LEU A 184 -17.14 -14.63 -13.50
N GLY A 185 -18.12 -14.42 -12.60
CA GLY A 185 -19.48 -14.06 -12.98
C GLY A 185 -20.19 -15.15 -13.79
N ILE A 186 -19.67 -16.38 -13.75
CA ILE A 186 -20.26 -17.57 -14.34
C ILE A 186 -20.95 -18.25 -13.17
N GLY A 187 -22.24 -17.98 -12.99
CA GLY A 187 -23.01 -18.44 -11.83
C GLY A 187 -22.74 -19.91 -11.48
N HIS A 188 -22.79 -20.21 -10.17
CA HIS A 188 -22.62 -21.54 -9.57
C HIS A 188 -22.71 -22.68 -10.60
N ILE A 189 -21.55 -23.18 -11.02
CA ILE A 189 -21.49 -24.51 -11.62
C ILE A 189 -21.42 -25.45 -10.42
N ASP A 190 -22.56 -26.00 -10.05
CA ASP A 190 -22.60 -27.13 -9.12
C ASP A 190 -21.66 -28.20 -9.67
N ALA A 191 -20.76 -28.68 -8.81
CA ALA A 191 -19.91 -29.80 -9.15
C ALA A 191 -20.82 -30.96 -9.59
N PRO A 192 -20.52 -31.69 -10.67
CA PRO A 192 -21.30 -32.86 -11.02
C PRO A 192 -21.25 -33.81 -9.83
N ASP A 193 -22.42 -34.11 -9.27
CA ASP A 193 -22.57 -35.11 -8.23
C ASP A 193 -21.91 -36.40 -8.74
N ASN A 194 -20.85 -36.81 -8.06
CA ASN A 194 -20.33 -38.16 -8.19
C ASN A 194 -21.34 -39.09 -7.52
N GLU A 195 -22.46 -39.37 -8.19
CA GLU A 195 -23.20 -40.60 -7.96
C GLU A 195 -22.44 -41.72 -8.69
N SER A 196 -21.45 -42.25 -7.96
CA SER A 196 -20.97 -43.61 -8.15
C SER A 196 -22.12 -44.60 -7.96
N GLU A 197 -22.35 -45.41 -9.00
CA GLU A 197 -22.85 -46.78 -8.99
C GLU A 197 -23.60 -47.26 -7.73
N PHE A 198 -24.89 -47.59 -7.88
CA PHE A 198 -25.44 -48.95 -7.68
C PHE A 198 -26.80 -49.11 -8.37
#